data_AF-A0A7V9I0C1-F1
#
_entry.id   AF-A0A7V9I0C1-F1
#
_cell.length_a   1.000
_cell.length_b   1.000
_cell.length_c   1.000
_cell.angle_alpha   90.00
_cell.angle_beta   90.00
_cell.angle_gamma   90.00
#
_symmetry.space_group_name_H-M   'P 1'
#
loop_
_entity.id
_entity.type
_entity.pdbx_description
1 polymer ?
#
loop_
_entity_poly.entity_id
_entity_poly.type
_entity_poly.pdbx_seq_one_letter_code
_entity_poly.pdbx_strand_id
1 'polypeptide(L)' 'MTLVAVTGWGQPKDRVLAAESGFNHHLTKPADVDQFRALLETEMHR' A
#
# COMPACT_ATOMS: atom_id res chain seq x y z
N MET A 1 10.37 -3.72 9.17
CA MET A 1 9.25 -4.54 8.66
C MET A 1 8.24 -3.59 8.06
N THR A 2 7.87 -3.79 6.79
CA THR A 2 6.96 -2.90 6.05
C THR A 2 5.61 -3.59 5.85
N LEU A 3 4.53 -2.90 6.16
CA LEU A 3 3.15 -3.37 6.03
C LEU A 3 2.44 -2.62 4.90
N VAL A 4 1.80 -3.37 4.00
CA VAL A 4 1.05 -2.83 2.87
C VAL A 4 -0.43 -3.25 2.97
N ALA A 5 -1.33 -2.28 3.07
CA ALA A 5 -2.77 -2.53 3.05
C ALA A 5 -3.24 -2.71 1.60
N VAL A 6 -4.07 -3.74 1.33
CA VAL A 6 -4.61 -4.00 0.00
C VAL A 6 -6.14 -4.10 0.07
N THR A 7 -6.86 -3.01 -0.27
CA THR A 7 -8.32 -2.89 -0.08
C THR A 7 -9.08 -2.90 -1.40
N GLY A 8 -10.36 -3.31 -1.40
CA GLY A 8 -11.22 -3.27 -2.59
C GLY A 8 -11.82 -1.90 -2.91
N TRP A 9 -11.63 -0.92 -2.03
CA TRP A 9 -12.15 0.44 -2.14
C TRP A 9 -10.96 1.39 -2.00
N GLY A 10 -10.75 2.24 -3.00
CA GLY A 10 -9.61 3.16 -3.10
C GLY A 10 -9.97 4.59 -2.72
N GLN A 11 -10.98 4.77 -1.86
CA GLN A 11 -11.41 6.11 -1.47
C GLN A 11 -10.31 6.77 -0.61
N PRO A 12 -10.20 8.11 -0.59
CA PRO A 12 -9.23 8.80 0.24
C PRO A 12 -9.27 8.38 1.72
N LYS A 13 -10.47 8.09 2.26
CA LYS A 13 -10.66 7.60 3.62
C LYS A 13 -9.97 6.26 3.89
N ASP A 14 -9.89 5.37 2.89
CA ASP A 14 -9.31 4.03 3.05
C ASP A 14 -7.78 4.14 3.21
N ARG A 15 -7.16 5.12 2.53
CA ARG A 15 -5.74 5.46 2.71
C ARG A 15 -5.46 6.03 4.09
N VAL A 16 -6.32 6.93 4.58
CA VAL A 16 -6.20 7.53 5.91
C VAL A 16 -6.30 6.45 6.99
N LEU A 17 -7.33 5.60 6.93
CA LEU A 17 -7.51 4.51 7.89
C LEU A 17 -6.36 3.51 7.89
N ALA A 18 -5.81 3.18 6.71
CA ALA A 18 -4.63 2.32 6.61
C ALA A 18 -3.41 2.95 7.30
N ALA A 19 -3.15 4.24 7.05
CA ALA A 19 -2.05 4.95 7.69
C ALA A 19 -2.22 5.02 9.22
N GLU A 20 -3.42 5.36 9.70
CA GLU A 20 -3.74 5.42 11.14
C GLU A 20 -3.64 4.05 11.83
N SER A 21 -3.88 2.96 11.09
CA SER A 21 -3.73 1.59 11.58
C SER A 21 -2.28 1.10 11.59
N GLY A 22 -1.32 1.93 11.14
CA GLY A 22 0.10 1.60 11.14
C GLY A 22 0.61 0.92 9.87
N PHE A 23 -0.15 0.95 8.76
CA PHE A 23 0.37 0.51 7.46
C PHE A 23 1.28 1.58 6.84
N ASN A 24 2.38 1.14 6.24
CA ASN A 24 3.33 2.02 5.55
C ASN A 24 2.79 2.47 4.18
N HIS A 25 2.07 1.56 3.52
CA HIS A 25 1.57 1.77 2.16
C HIS A 25 0.14 1.26 1.99
N HIS A 26 -0.53 1.75 0.96
CA HIS A 26 -1.88 1.35 0.60
C HIS A 26 -2.00 1.14 -0.91
N LEU A 27 -2.52 -0.03 -1.30
CA LEU A 27 -2.86 -0.40 -2.68
C LEU A 27 -4.35 -0.73 -2.78
N THR A 28 -4.96 -0.43 -3.93
CA THR A 28 -6.36 -0.76 -4.22
C THR A 28 -6.43 -1.98 -5.12
N LYS A 29 -7.36 -2.89 -4.88
CA LYS A 29 -7.63 -4.06 -5.74
C LYS A 29 -8.41 -3.65 -7.00
N PRO A 30 -8.11 -4.25 -8.17
CA PRO A 30 -6.95 -5.11 -8.42
C PRO A 30 -5.68 -4.26 -8.42
N ALA A 31 -4.69 -4.68 -7.63
CA ALA A 31 -3.44 -3.97 -7.54
C ALA A 31 -2.54 -4.38 -8.72
N ASP A 32 -1.92 -3.40 -9.35
CA ASP A 32 -1.03 -3.59 -10.48
C ASP A 32 0.28 -4.26 -10.01
N VAL A 33 0.76 -5.27 -10.77
CA VAL A 33 2.02 -5.95 -10.49
C VAL A 33 3.19 -4.96 -10.55
N ASP A 34 3.16 -3.98 -11.46
CA ASP A 34 4.22 -2.99 -11.58
C ASP A 34 4.22 -2.03 -10.38
N GLN A 35 3.05 -1.70 -9.82
CA GLN A 35 2.96 -0.95 -8.57
C GLN A 35 3.56 -1.72 -7.39
N PHE A 36 3.31 -3.03 -7.32
CA PHE A 36 3.95 -3.88 -6.30
C PHE A 36 5.46 -3.94 -6.46
N ARG A 37 5.97 -4.08 -7.70
CA ARG A 37 7.42 -4.12 -7.96
C ARG A 37 8.10 -2.82 -7.56
N ALA A 38 7.54 -1.67 -7.94
CA ALA A 38 8.07 -0.36 -7.55
C ALA A 38 8.09 -0.17 -6.03
N LEU A 39 7.06 -0.65 -5.32
CA LEU A 39 7.00 -0.61 -3.86
C LEU A 39 8.08 -1.51 -3.24
N LEU A 40 8.24 -2.74 -3.73
CA LEU A 40 9.29 -3.65 -3.26
C LEU A 40 10.69 -3.07 -3.49
N GLU A 41 10.95 -2.53 -4.67
CA GLU A 41 12.22 -1.85 -4.98
C GLU A 41 12.46 -0.67 -4.04
N THR A 42 11.44 0.14 -3.77
CA THR A 42 11.55 1.27 -2.82
C THR A 42 11.92 0.80 -1.42
N GLU A 43 11.32 -0.29 -0.94
CA GLU A 43 11.55 -0.81 0.42
C GLU A 43 12.83 -1.62 0.56
N MET A 44 13.34 -2.21 -0.51
CA MET A 44 14.61 -2.94 -0.50
C MET A 44 15.84 -2.04 -0.40
N HIS A 45 15.72 -0.76 -0.77
CA HIS A 45 16.82 0.21 -0.73
C HIS A 45 16.75 1.14 0.50
N ARG A 46 15.85 0.86 1.44
CA ARG A 46 15.59 1.67 2.64
C ARG A 46 16.21 1.05 3.89
#